data_AF-A0A1S6IQX1-F1
#
_entry.id   AF-A0A1S6IQX1-F1
#
_cell.length_a   1.000
_cell.length_b   1.000
_cell.length_c   1.000
_cell.angle_alpha   90.00
_cell.angle_beta   90.00
_cell.angle_gamma   90.00
#
_symmetry.space_group_name_H-M   'P 1'
#
loop_
_entity.id
_entity.type
_entity.pdbx_description
1 polymer ?
#
loop_
_entity_poly.entity_id
_entity_poly.type
_entity_poly.pdbx_seq_one_letter_code
_entity_poly.pdbx_strand_id
1 'polypeptide(L)'
;MTHEKPVIVNSGNEFVELYAQRSNQVNDILTSVNQETVFSTINFEDQTFGIQTEVEQNYYIDYLNAMEDLDKDVFLLEYTKDNHLEKEIQDYAKERGWNVYISNSIELNGK
;
A
#
# COMPACT_ATOMS: atom_id res chain seq x y z
N MET A 1 -18.51 14.66 -13.01
CA MET A 1 -19.34 13.44 -13.06
C MET A 1 -18.48 12.31 -12.51
N THR A 2 -18.82 11.79 -11.33
CA THR A 2 -18.26 10.53 -10.86
C THR A 2 -18.91 9.42 -11.69
N HIS A 3 -18.11 8.54 -12.31
CA HIS A 3 -18.63 7.45 -13.16
C HIS A 3 -19.22 6.27 -12.36
N GLU A 4 -19.65 6.52 -11.11
CA GLU A 4 -20.17 5.54 -10.13
C GLU A 4 -19.28 4.30 -9.89
N LYS A 5 -18.03 4.33 -10.36
CA LYS A 5 -17.06 3.26 -10.14
C LYS A 5 -16.08 3.68 -9.05
N PRO A 6 -15.82 2.80 -8.05
CA PRO A 6 -14.71 3.00 -7.13
C PRO A 6 -13.39 3.14 -7.88
N VAL A 7 -12.57 4.09 -7.46
CA VAL A 7 -11.21 4.30 -7.99
C VAL A 7 -10.22 4.03 -6.87
N ILE A 8 -9.38 3.01 -7.04
CA ILE A 8 -8.29 2.71 -6.10
C ILE A 8 -7.00 3.09 -6.79
N VAL A 9 -6.28 4.06 -6.25
CA VAL A 9 -4.99 4.48 -6.79
C VAL A 9 -3.91 3.57 -6.22
N ASN A 10 -3.14 2.91 -7.09
CA ASN A 10 -1.98 2.13 -6.70
C ASN A 10 -0.72 2.99 -6.78
N SER A 11 -0.01 3.16 -5.67
CA SER A 11 1.10 4.12 -5.52
C SER A 11 0.66 5.57 -5.81
N GLY A 12 1.50 6.39 -6.45
CA GLY A 12 1.18 7.78 -6.78
C GLY A 12 1.06 8.71 -5.57
N ASN A 13 1.62 8.30 -4.43
CA ASN A 13 1.49 8.98 -3.15
C ASN A 13 1.92 10.46 -3.19
N GLU A 14 3.00 10.80 -3.90
CA GLU A 14 3.42 12.20 -4.07
C GLU A 14 2.32 13.09 -4.68
N PHE A 15 1.60 12.58 -5.69
CA PHE A 15 0.54 13.33 -6.36
C PHE A 15 -0.73 13.41 -5.51
N VAL A 16 -1.09 12.31 -4.84
CA VAL A 16 -2.26 12.25 -3.97
C VAL A 16 -2.06 13.16 -2.75
N GLU A 17 -0.89 13.12 -2.12
CA GLU A 17 -0.55 14.01 -1.00
C GLU A 17 -0.57 15.47 -1.42
N LEU A 18 0.05 15.81 -2.55
CA LEU A 18 0.05 17.19 -3.02
C LEU A 18 -1.37 17.69 -3.33
N TYR A 19 -2.25 16.82 -3.83
CA TYR A 19 -3.66 17.15 -4.03
C TYR A 19 -4.37 17.35 -2.69
N ALA A 20 -4.18 16.44 -1.74
CA ALA A 20 -4.77 16.51 -0.40
C ALA A 20 -4.33 17.78 0.34
N GLN A 21 -3.05 18.16 0.28
CA GLN A 21 -2.52 19.39 0.88
C GLN A 21 -3.16 20.66 0.31
N ARG A 22 -3.55 20.66 -0.98
CA ARG A 22 -4.16 21.80 -1.65
C ARG A 22 -5.67 21.88 -1.46
N SER A 23 -6.33 20.73 -1.33
CA SER A 23 -7.79 20.60 -1.38
C SER A 23 -8.41 20.19 -0.05
N ASN A 24 -7.61 19.76 0.92
CA ASN A 24 -8.01 19.16 2.20
C ASN A 24 -8.96 17.96 2.06
N GLN A 25 -8.95 17.29 0.90
CA GLN A 25 -9.77 16.13 0.57
C GLN A 25 -9.23 15.44 -0.70
N VAL A 26 -9.66 14.21 -0.95
CA VAL A 26 -9.27 13.39 -2.13
C VAL A 26 -10.45 12.69 -2.81
N ASN A 27 -11.68 12.92 -2.36
CA ASN A 27 -12.89 12.20 -2.81
C ASN A 27 -13.19 12.39 -4.31
N ASP A 28 -12.72 13.50 -4.88
CA ASP A 28 -12.91 13.79 -6.31
C ASP A 28 -11.97 12.99 -7.22
N ILE A 29 -10.89 12.42 -6.67
CA ILE A 29 -9.84 11.74 -7.44
C ILE A 29 -9.73 10.25 -7.13
N LEU A 30 -10.15 9.80 -5.93
CA LEU A 30 -10.08 8.41 -5.51
C LEU A 30 -11.14 8.05 -4.48
N THR A 31 -11.39 6.74 -4.36
CA THR A 31 -12.18 6.11 -3.31
C THR A 31 -11.30 5.56 -2.20
N SER A 32 -10.19 4.92 -2.57
CA SER A 32 -9.27 4.22 -1.66
C SER A 32 -7.85 4.21 -2.25
N VAL A 33 -6.87 3.72 -1.48
CA VAL A 33 -5.47 3.61 -1.95
C VAL A 33 -4.93 2.19 -1.83
N ASN A 34 -4.08 1.80 -2.77
CA ASN A 34 -3.25 0.60 -2.70
C ASN A 34 -1.78 1.02 -2.69
N GLN A 35 -0.97 0.41 -1.84
CA GLN A 35 0.48 0.61 -1.85
C GLN A 35 1.19 -0.74 -1.90
N GLU A 36 2.16 -0.83 -2.81
CA GLU A 36 3.02 -2.00 -2.93
C GLU A 36 4.29 -1.82 -2.10
N THR A 37 4.81 -2.93 -1.55
CA THR A 37 6.19 -3.01 -1.01
C THR A 37 6.48 -2.03 0.15
N VAL A 38 5.53 -1.88 1.08
CA VAL A 38 5.69 -1.08 2.30
C VAL A 38 6.62 -1.78 3.28
N PHE A 39 6.50 -3.11 3.42
CA PHE A 39 7.29 -3.92 4.34
C PHE A 39 8.28 -4.84 3.63
N SER A 40 7.99 -5.19 2.38
CA SER A 40 8.84 -6.02 1.54
C SER A 40 9.54 -5.21 0.44
N THR A 41 10.52 -5.81 -0.21
CA THR A 41 11.16 -5.29 -1.43
C THR A 41 11.20 -6.35 -2.51
N ILE A 42 11.24 -5.92 -3.77
CA ILE A 42 11.45 -6.78 -4.93
C ILE A 42 12.79 -6.42 -5.56
N ASN A 43 13.67 -7.41 -5.72
CA ASN A 43 14.77 -7.33 -6.65
C ASN A 43 14.33 -7.96 -7.98
N PHE A 44 14.08 -7.12 -8.98
CA PHE A 44 13.61 -7.55 -10.30
C PHE A 44 14.66 -8.27 -11.14
N GLU A 45 15.95 -7.98 -10.92
CA GLU A 45 17.05 -8.63 -11.66
C GLU A 45 17.15 -10.10 -11.25
N ASP A 46 17.11 -10.35 -9.93
CA ASP A 46 17.27 -11.69 -9.36
C ASP A 46 15.93 -12.40 -9.08
N GLN A 47 14.80 -11.72 -9.28
CA GLN A 47 13.45 -12.17 -8.93
C GLN A 47 13.34 -12.65 -7.47
N THR A 48 13.97 -11.91 -6.55
CA THR A 48 13.97 -12.21 -5.12
C THR A 48 13.22 -11.16 -4.31
N PHE A 49 12.84 -11.54 -3.09
CA PHE A 49 12.18 -10.65 -2.14
C PHE A 49 13.10 -10.35 -0.97
N GLY A 50 12.95 -9.15 -0.43
CA GLY A 50 13.65 -8.70 0.76
C GLY A 50 12.73 -7.98 1.74
N ILE A 51 13.34 -7.42 2.78
CA ILE A 51 12.69 -6.58 3.78
C ILE A 51 12.92 -5.12 3.39
N GLN A 52 11.90 -4.28 3.54
CA GLN A 52 11.99 -2.85 3.29
C GLN A 52 12.87 -2.16 4.34
N THR A 53 13.53 -1.09 3.93
CA THR A 53 14.26 -0.26 4.90
C THR A 53 13.29 0.51 5.79
N GLU A 54 13.67 0.76 7.04
CA GLU A 54 12.84 1.54 7.97
C GLU A 54 12.50 2.93 7.43
N VAL A 55 13.40 3.56 6.66
CA VAL A 55 13.18 4.88 6.06
C VAL A 55 12.04 4.84 5.03
N GLU A 56 12.09 3.90 4.09
CA GLU A 56 11.05 3.74 3.06
C GLU A 56 9.74 3.26 3.67
N GLN A 57 9.80 2.34 4.63
CA GLN A 57 8.62 1.86 5.34
C GLN A 57 7.90 3.01 6.06
N ASN A 58 8.63 3.85 6.79
CA ASN A 58 8.05 5.01 7.48
C ASN A 58 7.46 6.02 6.49
N TYR A 59 8.14 6.27 5.36
CA TYR A 59 7.62 7.14 4.31
C TYR A 59 6.26 6.67 3.78
N TYR A 60 6.11 5.37 3.46
CA TYR A 60 4.83 4.84 3.00
C TYR A 60 3.78 4.79 4.12
N ILE A 61 4.17 4.46 5.35
CA ILE A 61 3.24 4.46 6.49
C ILE A 61 2.70 5.86 6.74
N ASP A 62 3.53 6.91 6.68
CA ASP A 62 3.10 8.29 6.87
C ASP A 62 2.06 8.71 5.82
N TYR A 63 2.29 8.35 4.54
CA TYR A 63 1.31 8.55 3.48
C TYR A 63 -0.02 7.83 3.78
N LEU A 64 0.05 6.55 4.13
CA LEU A 64 -1.14 5.73 4.36
C LEU A 64 -1.92 6.19 5.60
N ASN A 65 -1.24 6.66 6.65
CA ASN A 65 -1.87 7.32 7.79
C ASN A 65 -2.65 8.56 7.34
N ALA A 66 -2.09 9.39 6.46
CA ALA A 66 -2.79 10.57 5.95
C ALA A 66 -4.03 10.22 5.13
N MET A 67 -4.03 9.07 4.42
CA MET A 67 -5.21 8.58 3.71
C MET A 67 -6.27 8.02 4.67
N GLU A 68 -5.86 7.30 5.70
CA GLU A 68 -6.73 6.83 6.78
C GLU A 68 -7.41 8.01 7.51
N ASP A 69 -6.66 9.08 7.83
CA ASP A 69 -7.18 10.31 8.45
C ASP A 69 -8.20 11.04 7.57
N LEU A 70 -8.21 10.77 6.26
CA LEU A 70 -9.19 11.27 5.30
C LEU A 70 -10.36 10.29 5.07
N ASP A 71 -10.53 9.30 5.96
CA ASP A 71 -11.53 8.23 5.87
C ASP A 71 -11.42 7.45 4.55
N LYS A 72 -10.21 7.03 4.19
CA LYS A 72 -9.95 6.19 3.01
C LYS A 72 -9.49 4.80 3.43
N ASP A 73 -10.08 3.78 2.81
CA ASP A 73 -9.59 2.42 2.97
C ASP A 73 -8.18 2.28 2.42
N VAL A 74 -7.34 1.56 3.16
CA VAL A 74 -5.97 1.23 2.78
C VAL A 74 -5.88 -0.23 2.38
N PHE A 75 -5.25 -0.46 1.23
CA PHE A 75 -4.89 -1.77 0.71
C PHE A 75 -3.36 -1.88 0.60
N LEU A 76 -2.82 -2.98 1.12
CA LEU A 76 -1.42 -3.33 0.98
C LEU A 76 -1.27 -4.50 0.02
N LEU A 77 -0.25 -4.42 -0.84
CA LEU A 77 0.19 -5.52 -1.69
C LEU A 77 1.67 -5.76 -1.44
N GLU A 78 1.97 -6.85 -0.74
CA GLU A 78 3.32 -7.20 -0.31
C GLU A 78 3.84 -8.45 -1.01
N TYR A 79 5.16 -8.63 -1.02
CA TYR A 79 5.81 -9.73 -1.73
C TYR A 79 6.83 -10.40 -0.83
N THR A 80 6.55 -11.62 -0.37
CA THR A 80 7.52 -12.40 0.41
C THR A 80 7.24 -13.89 0.34
N LYS A 81 8.28 -14.69 0.61
CA LYS A 81 8.18 -16.13 0.88
C LYS A 81 8.58 -16.44 2.33
N ASP A 82 8.91 -15.41 3.11
CA ASP A 82 9.28 -15.52 4.51
C ASP A 82 8.02 -15.47 5.39
N ASN A 83 7.71 -16.60 6.02
CA ASN A 83 6.54 -16.75 6.88
C ASN A 83 6.58 -15.83 8.12
N HIS A 84 7.77 -15.43 8.58
CA HIS A 84 7.89 -14.49 9.70
C HIS A 84 7.42 -13.11 9.28
N LEU A 85 7.97 -12.61 8.17
CA LEU A 85 7.60 -11.31 7.61
C LEU A 85 6.13 -11.29 7.20
N GLU A 86 5.63 -12.38 6.59
CA GLU A 86 4.20 -12.51 6.24
C GLU A 86 3.31 -12.29 7.47
N LYS A 87 3.65 -12.94 8.59
CA LYS A 87 2.90 -12.82 9.84
C LYS A 87 2.97 -11.42 10.43
N GLU A 88 4.16 -10.80 10.45
CA GLU A 88 4.33 -9.42 10.94
C GLU A 88 3.46 -8.44 10.16
N ILE A 89 3.43 -8.56 8.83
CA ILE A 89 2.61 -7.74 7.95
C ILE A 89 1.11 -7.96 8.22
N GLN A 90 0.68 -9.23 8.33
CA GLN A 90 -0.71 -9.57 8.61
C GLN A 90 -1.18 -9.03 9.97
N ASP A 91 -0.36 -9.18 11.01
CA ASP A 91 -0.66 -8.68 12.35
C ASP A 91 -0.74 -7.15 12.34
N TYR A 92 0.21 -6.47 11.69
CA TYR A 92 0.20 -5.01 11.54
C TYR A 92 -1.06 -4.53 10.80
N ALA A 93 -1.37 -5.08 9.62
CA ALA A 93 -2.54 -4.68 8.85
C ALA A 93 -3.84 -4.90 9.63
N LYS A 94 -3.94 -6.01 10.36
CA LYS A 94 -5.09 -6.32 11.21
C LYS A 94 -5.25 -5.32 12.36
N GLU A 95 -4.18 -4.95 13.03
CA GLU A 95 -4.21 -3.94 14.11
C GLU A 95 -4.67 -2.57 13.60
N ARG A 96 -4.30 -2.22 12.37
CA ARG A 96 -4.70 -0.98 11.70
C ARG A 96 -6.08 -1.04 11.03
N GLY A 97 -6.67 -2.22 10.87
CA GLY A 97 -7.88 -2.41 10.07
C GLY A 97 -7.66 -2.24 8.56
N TRP A 98 -6.41 -2.34 8.10
CA TRP A 98 -6.04 -2.26 6.70
C TRP A 98 -6.24 -3.61 6.00
N ASN A 99 -6.52 -3.56 4.70
CA ASN A 99 -6.61 -4.76 3.87
C ASN A 99 -5.21 -5.13 3.38
N VAL A 100 -4.87 -6.41 3.35
CA VAL A 100 -3.56 -6.85 2.84
C VAL A 100 -3.66 -8.12 2.02
N TYR A 101 -2.92 -8.15 0.92
CA TYR A 101 -2.60 -9.35 0.17
C TYR A 101 -1.08 -9.50 0.11
N ILE A 102 -0.58 -10.71 0.41
CA ILE A 102 0.84 -11.02 0.38
C ILE A 102 1.07 -12.08 -0.68
N SER A 103 1.84 -11.73 -1.71
CA SER A 103 2.16 -12.58 -2.83
C SER A 103 3.49 -13.28 -2.64
N ASN A 104 3.56 -14.55 -3.02
CA ASN A 104 4.81 -15.29 -3.15
C ASN A 104 5.43 -15.16 -4.56
N SER A 105 4.84 -14.34 -5.44
CA SER A 105 5.16 -14.22 -6.86
C SER A 105 5.00 -12.78 -7.36
N ILE A 106 6.02 -12.26 -8.05
CA ILE A 106 6.00 -10.92 -8.68
C ILE A 106 4.86 -10.83 -9.70
N GLU A 107 4.57 -11.94 -10.40
CA GLU A 107 3.56 -12.02 -11.47
C GLU A 107 2.13 -12.18 -10.94
N LEU A 108 1.92 -12.18 -9.61
CA LEU A 108 0.61 -12.33 -8.96
C LEU A 108 -0.18 -13.57 -9.44
N ASN A 109 0.53 -14.65 -9.74
CA ASN A 109 -0.05 -15.83 -10.40
C ASN A 109 -0.33 -17.02 -9.46
N GLY A 110 -0.11 -16.88 -8.14
CA GLY A 110 -0.57 -17.81 -7.10
C GLY A 110 -0.13 -19.27 -7.26
N LYS A 111 1.06 -19.51 -7.81
CA LYS A 111 1.64 -20.86 -7.97
C LYS A 111 2.52 -21.27 -6.80
#